data_AF-G8R388-F1
#
_entry.id   AF-G8R388-F1
#
_cell.length_a   1.000
_cell.length_b   1.000
_cell.length_c   1.000
_cell.angle_alpha   90.00
_cell.angle_beta   90.00
_cell.angle_gamma   90.00
#
_symmetry.space_group_name_H-M   'P 1'
#
loop_
_entity.id
_entity.type
_entity.pdbx_description
1 polymer ?
#
loop_
_entity_poly.entity_id
_entity_poly.type
_entity_poly.pdbx_seq_one_letter_code
_entity_poly.pdbx_strand_id
1 'polypeptide(L)'
;MVRKTTKSDTPAKRTPKNSKKIFVLDTSVILYDHNSIVNFDEHDVAIPITVLEELDEFKKGSDTKNFEARQFIRFIDKKAGEKDLQDWISLNGGKKGKFKVIMNPEPGEVDANKVFGGKKNDHLIINAALLLAKTEKTKQVILVTKDINLRLKAKALGLVAEDYETGKVKDLDSLYSGKSQIEDFNQDSIDKLYKEHSVSIDEIKKANKDFTPNSNHFYILKGSKSSTLACYNPFNETLDQLEKKSYCGIKPKNAEQTFALHAIANPDIKLVTLSGVAGTGKTLLALAGALDQRRDFKQIYLARPIVPLSNRDIGYLPGDMKAKVDPYMQPLWDNLKFIKNQYKEADKEYKQIDDMVASEKLLVTPLAYIRGRSLSNVIFIVDEAQNLTPHEVKTIITRAGENAKFIFTGDIHQIDTPYLDEQSNGLSYLIDKIKGNKLFAHVTLEKGERSELANLANELL
;
A
#
# COMPACT_ATOMS: atom_id res chain seq x y z
N MET A 1 52.95 0.65 28.99
CA MET A 1 53.65 -0.50 28.37
C MET A 1 52.69 -1.67 28.35
N VAL A 2 51.91 -1.84 27.26
CA VAL A 2 50.92 -2.92 27.14
C VAL A 2 51.18 -3.64 25.82
N ARG A 3 51.52 -4.93 25.93
CA ARG A 3 51.88 -5.83 24.82
C ARG A 3 50.64 -6.28 24.04
N LYS A 4 50.76 -6.29 22.71
CA LYS A 4 49.91 -7.00 21.75
C LYS A 4 50.16 -8.51 21.82
N THR A 5 49.09 -9.31 21.71
CA THR A 5 49.07 -10.72 21.25
C THR A 5 47.65 -10.99 20.70
N THR A 6 47.44 -10.86 19.39
CA THR A 6 47.40 -11.90 18.33
C THR A 6 46.07 -12.66 18.22
N LYS A 7 45.38 -12.41 17.10
CA LYS A 7 44.19 -13.10 16.59
C LYS A 7 44.46 -14.59 16.34
N SER A 8 43.49 -15.44 16.64
CA SER A 8 43.34 -16.78 16.07
C SER A 8 42.02 -16.86 15.29
N ASP A 9 42.09 -16.58 13.98
CA ASP A 9 41.00 -16.84 13.04
C ASP A 9 40.91 -18.35 12.79
N THR A 10 39.91 -19.01 13.36
CA THR A 10 39.48 -20.34 12.93
C THR A 10 38.39 -20.16 11.87
N PRO A 11 38.54 -20.71 10.65
CA PRO A 11 37.55 -20.50 9.59
C PRO A 11 36.27 -21.28 9.92
N ALA A 12 35.19 -20.54 10.19
CA ALA A 12 33.84 -21.11 10.23
C ALA A 12 33.52 -21.75 8.87
N LYS A 13 33.20 -23.05 8.88
CA LYS A 13 32.78 -23.82 7.70
C LYS A 13 31.60 -23.10 7.02
N ARG A 14 31.84 -22.55 5.84
CA ARG A 14 30.78 -22.05 4.94
C ARG A 14 29.99 -23.26 4.41
N THR A 15 28.70 -23.32 4.74
CA THR A 15 27.74 -24.27 4.15
C THR A 15 27.44 -23.88 2.69
N PRO A 16 27.23 -24.87 1.78
CA PRO A 16 27.03 -24.63 0.36
C PRO A 16 25.70 -23.91 0.07
N LYS A 17 25.72 -22.99 -0.89
CA LYS A 17 24.68 -22.01 -1.24
C LYS A 17 23.41 -22.59 -1.90
N ASN A 18 23.13 -23.89 -1.75
CA ASN A 18 21.99 -24.54 -2.43
C ASN A 18 21.43 -25.78 -1.70
N SER A 19 21.43 -25.78 -0.35
CA SER A 19 20.74 -26.82 0.43
C SER A 19 19.28 -26.45 0.67
N LYS A 20 18.38 -27.41 0.43
CA LYS A 20 16.95 -27.25 0.73
C LYS A 20 16.77 -27.00 2.23
N LYS A 21 16.08 -25.91 2.59
CA LYS A 21 15.83 -25.51 3.99
C LYS A 21 14.46 -25.99 4.48
N ILE A 22 14.28 -25.96 5.80
CA ILE A 22 12.96 -26.08 6.44
C ILE A 22 12.70 -24.80 7.24
N PHE A 23 11.60 -24.11 6.95
CA PHE A 23 11.15 -22.97 7.72
C PHE A 23 10.08 -23.38 8.72
N VAL A 24 10.24 -23.02 9.98
CA VAL A 24 9.23 -23.23 11.02
C VAL A 24 8.49 -21.92 11.22
N LEU A 25 7.18 -21.91 11.03
CA LEU A 25 6.39 -20.68 11.15
C LEU A 25 5.89 -20.47 12.57
N ASP A 26 5.91 -19.21 12.98
CA ASP A 26 5.21 -18.69 14.14
C ASP A 26 3.81 -18.17 13.75
N THR A 27 2.89 -18.11 14.69
CA THR A 27 1.52 -17.59 14.52
C THR A 27 1.52 -16.15 14.01
N SER A 28 2.47 -15.31 14.47
CA SER A 28 2.59 -13.92 14.02
C SER A 28 2.80 -13.77 12.51
N VAL A 29 3.43 -14.77 11.87
CA VAL A 29 3.66 -14.80 10.42
C VAL A 29 2.38 -15.08 9.65
N ILE A 30 1.56 -16.00 10.18
CA ILE A 30 0.31 -16.42 9.54
C ILE A 30 -0.78 -15.37 9.73
N LEU A 31 -0.86 -14.78 10.93
CA LEU A 31 -1.78 -13.66 11.19
C LEU A 31 -1.42 -12.41 10.38
N TYR A 32 -0.18 -12.34 9.89
CA TYR A 32 0.28 -11.28 9.01
C TYR A 32 -0.03 -11.57 7.53
N ASP A 33 0.16 -12.81 7.07
CA ASP A 33 -0.20 -13.27 5.72
C ASP A 33 -0.60 -14.76 5.74
N HIS A 34 -1.87 -15.07 5.44
CA HIS A 34 -2.38 -16.43 5.34
C HIS A 34 -1.79 -17.22 4.16
N ASN A 35 -1.21 -16.55 3.16
CA ASN A 35 -0.46 -17.20 2.10
C ASN A 35 1.00 -17.42 2.47
N SER A 36 1.41 -17.11 3.70
CA SER A 36 2.81 -17.10 4.06
C SER A 36 3.53 -18.42 3.79
N ILE A 37 2.84 -19.54 4.03
CA ILE A 37 3.31 -20.89 3.79
C ILE A 37 3.72 -21.18 2.34
N VAL A 38 3.16 -20.48 1.35
CA VAL A 38 3.50 -20.70 -0.08
C VAL A 38 4.60 -19.77 -0.60
N ASN A 39 5.13 -18.88 0.24
CA ASN A 39 6.10 -17.86 -0.14
C ASN A 39 7.57 -18.27 0.09
N PHE A 40 7.82 -19.53 0.44
CA PHE A 40 9.16 -20.09 0.68
C PHE A 40 9.70 -20.88 -0.52
N ASP A 41 9.21 -20.60 -1.72
CA ASP A 41 9.65 -21.19 -2.99
C ASP A 41 9.80 -22.74 -2.96
N GLU A 42 11.00 -23.26 -3.17
CA GLU A 42 11.31 -24.69 -3.16
C GLU A 42 11.47 -25.28 -1.76
N HIS A 43 11.52 -24.45 -0.71
CA HIS A 43 11.82 -24.87 0.66
C HIS A 43 10.60 -25.45 1.39
N ASP A 44 10.86 -26.38 2.30
CA ASP A 44 9.79 -27.03 3.06
C ASP A 44 9.38 -26.18 4.26
N VAL A 45 8.11 -26.27 4.70
CA VAL A 45 7.56 -25.45 5.79
C VAL A 45 6.96 -26.33 6.87
N ALA A 46 7.33 -26.12 8.13
CA ALA A 46 6.79 -26.84 9.26
C ALA A 46 5.94 -25.90 10.14
N ILE A 47 4.81 -26.42 10.61
CA ILE A 47 3.84 -25.68 11.43
C ILE A 47 3.76 -26.38 12.79
N PRO A 48 4.22 -25.77 13.90
CA PRO A 48 3.98 -26.32 15.23
C PRO A 48 2.48 -26.43 15.53
N ILE A 49 2.04 -27.48 16.21
CA ILE A 49 0.62 -27.66 16.56
C ILE A 49 0.09 -26.48 17.39
N THR A 50 0.94 -25.91 18.25
CA THR A 50 0.64 -24.70 19.04
C THR A 50 0.23 -23.52 18.17
N VAL A 51 0.77 -23.40 16.97
CA VAL A 51 0.35 -22.35 16.03
C VAL A 51 -1.08 -22.56 15.57
N LEU A 52 -1.48 -23.80 15.29
CA LEU A 52 -2.87 -24.10 14.92
C LEU A 52 -3.83 -23.88 16.11
N GLU A 53 -3.40 -24.20 17.33
CA GLU A 53 -4.15 -23.93 18.56
C GLU A 53 -4.38 -22.42 18.74
N GLU A 54 -3.34 -21.60 18.58
CA GLU A 54 -3.46 -20.13 18.67
C GLU A 54 -4.36 -19.56 17.57
N LEU A 55 -4.20 -20.03 16.32
CA LEU A 55 -5.06 -19.60 15.20
C LEU A 55 -6.54 -19.93 15.44
N ASP A 56 -6.85 -20.99 16.19
CA ASP A 56 -8.22 -21.34 16.56
C ASP A 56 -8.84 -20.31 17.51
N GLU A 57 -8.05 -19.75 18.43
CA GLU A 57 -8.48 -18.65 19.28
C GLU A 57 -8.70 -17.37 18.45
N PHE A 58 -7.81 -17.10 17.51
CA PHE A 58 -7.90 -15.97 16.59
C PHE A 58 -8.99 -16.12 15.51
N LYS A 59 -9.72 -17.24 15.38
CA LYS A 59 -10.79 -17.33 14.36
C LYS A 59 -12.05 -16.52 14.72
N LYS A 60 -12.18 -16.08 15.97
CA LYS A 60 -13.37 -15.41 16.51
C LYS A 60 -13.24 -13.89 16.36
N GLY A 61 -14.14 -13.29 15.59
CA GLY A 61 -14.19 -11.83 15.38
C GLY A 61 -14.12 -11.42 13.90
N SER A 62 -14.18 -10.12 13.64
CA SER A 62 -14.26 -9.54 12.29
C SER A 62 -12.94 -8.95 11.76
N ASP A 63 -11.92 -8.82 12.61
CA ASP A 63 -10.64 -8.17 12.26
C ASP A 63 -9.81 -8.96 11.23
N THR A 64 -8.85 -8.30 10.58
CA THR A 64 -7.95 -8.88 9.57
C THR A 64 -7.24 -10.12 10.08
N LYS A 65 -6.67 -10.09 11.29
CA LYS A 65 -6.04 -11.27 11.92
C LYS A 65 -6.96 -12.49 11.98
N ASN A 66 -8.25 -12.25 12.24
CA ASN A 66 -9.25 -13.32 12.29
C ASN A 66 -9.57 -13.86 10.90
N PHE A 67 -9.59 -12.99 9.90
CA PHE A 67 -9.72 -13.39 8.50
C PHE A 67 -8.50 -14.21 8.05
N GLU A 68 -7.29 -13.74 8.32
CA GLU A 68 -6.03 -14.42 7.99
C GLU A 68 -5.98 -15.82 8.62
N ALA A 69 -6.29 -15.92 9.92
CA ALA A 69 -6.39 -17.21 10.61
C ALA A 69 -7.38 -18.17 9.94
N ARG A 70 -8.60 -17.70 9.61
CA ARG A 70 -9.62 -18.52 8.92
C ARG A 70 -9.19 -18.97 7.53
N GLN A 71 -8.56 -18.09 6.76
CA GLN A 71 -8.10 -18.45 5.42
C GLN A 71 -6.96 -19.47 5.48
N PHE A 72 -6.03 -19.31 6.43
CA PHE A 72 -4.94 -20.26 6.61
C PHE A 72 -5.44 -21.64 6.99
N ILE A 73 -6.35 -21.74 7.97
CA ILE A 73 -6.93 -23.03 8.39
C ILE A 73 -7.64 -23.71 7.21
N ARG A 74 -8.45 -22.98 6.44
CA ARG A 74 -9.10 -23.51 5.23
C ARG A 74 -8.11 -23.96 4.16
N PHE A 75 -7.00 -23.23 4.00
CA PHE A 75 -5.95 -23.58 3.06
C PHE A 75 -5.26 -24.90 3.46
N ILE A 76 -4.89 -25.04 4.73
CA ILE A 76 -4.27 -26.26 5.26
C ILE A 76 -5.22 -27.45 5.13
N ASP A 77 -6.47 -27.31 5.55
CA ASP A 77 -7.51 -28.35 5.48
C ASP A 77 -7.69 -28.85 4.03
N LYS A 78 -7.85 -27.92 3.08
CA LYS A 78 -7.96 -28.23 1.66
C LYS A 78 -6.72 -28.94 1.10
N LYS A 79 -5.53 -28.58 1.57
CA LYS A 79 -4.26 -29.16 1.10
C LYS A 79 -3.97 -30.52 1.73
N ALA A 80 -4.39 -30.73 2.97
CA ALA A 80 -4.25 -31.99 3.67
C ALA A 80 -5.10 -33.08 3.03
N GLY A 81 -6.38 -32.79 2.76
CA GLY A 81 -7.33 -33.78 2.28
C GLY A 81 -7.40 -34.97 3.26
N GLU A 82 -7.19 -36.19 2.77
CA GLU A 82 -7.19 -37.42 3.59
C GLU A 82 -5.79 -37.80 4.14
N LYS A 83 -4.77 -36.97 3.91
CA LYS A 83 -3.39 -37.29 4.32
C LYS A 83 -3.15 -36.91 5.77
N ASP A 84 -2.28 -37.66 6.45
CA ASP A 84 -1.83 -37.32 7.80
C ASP A 84 -1.02 -36.01 7.77
N LEU A 85 -1.41 -35.05 8.61
CA LEU A 85 -0.73 -33.76 8.73
C LEU A 85 0.69 -33.88 9.28
N GLN A 86 1.04 -35.00 9.92
CA GLN A 86 2.41 -35.27 10.37
C GLN A 86 3.35 -35.63 9.21
N ASP A 87 2.80 -36.06 8.06
CA ASP A 87 3.56 -36.33 6.85
C ASP A 87 3.85 -35.06 6.04
N TRP A 88 4.88 -35.12 5.20
CA TRP A 88 5.20 -34.03 4.29
C TRP A 88 4.23 -33.97 3.09
N ILE A 89 3.31 -33.01 3.10
CA ILE A 89 2.27 -32.79 2.09
C ILE A 89 2.70 -31.70 1.10
N SER A 90 2.50 -31.91 -0.20
CA SER A 90 2.94 -30.94 -1.23
C SER A 90 2.11 -29.65 -1.21
N LEU A 91 2.78 -28.49 -1.19
CA LEU A 91 2.11 -27.18 -1.20
C LEU A 91 1.52 -26.84 -2.57
N ASN A 92 2.17 -27.22 -3.69
CA ASN A 92 1.67 -27.15 -5.06
C ASN A 92 2.48 -28.09 -5.98
N GLY A 93 1.84 -28.68 -6.99
CA GLY A 93 2.46 -29.68 -7.88
C GLY A 93 3.77 -29.22 -8.52
N GLY A 94 4.83 -30.02 -8.33
CA GLY A 94 6.04 -30.06 -9.15
C GLY A 94 7.23 -29.17 -8.71
N LYS A 95 7.02 -27.90 -8.34
CA LYS A 95 8.14 -26.95 -8.09
C LYS A 95 8.17 -26.26 -6.72
N LYS A 96 7.10 -26.36 -5.91
CA LYS A 96 7.07 -25.77 -4.56
C LYS A 96 7.41 -26.81 -3.49
N GLY A 97 7.82 -26.33 -2.30
CA GLY A 97 8.09 -27.17 -1.15
C GLY A 97 6.89 -27.96 -0.61
N LYS A 98 7.12 -28.68 0.48
CA LYS A 98 6.11 -29.44 1.22
C LYS A 98 5.84 -28.79 2.56
N PHE A 99 4.70 -29.09 3.18
CA PHE A 99 4.43 -28.74 4.57
C PHE A 99 4.14 -29.94 5.45
N LYS A 100 4.35 -29.79 6.76
CA LYS A 100 3.89 -30.73 7.79
C LYS A 100 3.55 -30.01 9.08
N VAL A 101 2.77 -30.64 9.94
CA VAL A 101 2.48 -30.20 11.30
C VAL A 101 3.38 -30.94 12.29
N ILE A 102 4.02 -30.20 13.19
CA ILE A 102 4.87 -30.75 14.24
C ILE A 102 4.05 -30.82 15.52
N MET A 103 3.80 -32.02 16.01
CA MET A 103 3.14 -32.26 17.29
C MET A 103 4.03 -31.81 18.46
N ASN A 104 3.42 -31.55 19.61
CA ASN A 104 4.16 -31.13 20.81
C ASN A 104 5.27 -32.14 21.11
N PRO A 105 6.54 -31.70 21.18
CA PRO A 105 7.66 -32.60 21.39
C PRO A 105 7.64 -33.17 22.81
N GLU A 106 8.06 -34.43 22.98
CA GLU A 106 8.50 -34.91 24.29
C GLU A 106 9.74 -34.10 24.73
N PRO A 107 9.94 -33.84 26.04
CA PRO A 107 11.03 -33.00 26.51
C PRO A 107 12.40 -33.53 26.05
N GLY A 108 13.08 -32.75 25.21
CA GLY A 108 14.46 -33.03 24.78
C GLY A 108 15.51 -32.59 25.81
N GLU A 109 16.79 -32.68 25.41
CA GLU A 109 17.94 -32.20 26.22
C GLU A 109 17.91 -30.68 26.45
N VAL A 110 17.45 -29.92 25.47
CA VAL A 110 17.22 -28.47 25.56
C VAL A 110 15.72 -28.23 25.51
N ASP A 111 15.17 -27.61 26.57
CA ASP A 111 13.75 -27.33 26.71
C ASP A 111 13.55 -25.85 27.08
N ALA A 112 12.99 -25.08 26.15
CA ALA A 112 12.72 -23.66 26.32
C ALA A 112 11.84 -23.37 27.55
N ASN A 113 10.94 -24.29 27.94
CA ASN A 113 10.11 -24.12 29.14
C ASN A 113 10.94 -24.16 30.43
N LYS A 114 12.04 -24.94 30.45
CA LYS A 114 12.97 -25.03 31.59
C LYS A 114 13.95 -23.86 31.60
N VAL A 115 14.44 -23.44 30.43
CA VAL A 115 15.43 -22.36 30.33
C VAL A 115 14.82 -20.98 30.61
N PHE A 116 13.62 -20.70 30.09
CA PHE A 116 12.99 -19.37 30.22
C PHE A 116 11.92 -19.29 31.30
N GLY A 117 11.59 -20.41 31.94
CA GLY A 117 10.62 -20.48 33.03
C GLY A 117 9.15 -20.48 32.56
N GLY A 118 8.46 -21.59 32.87
CA GLY A 118 7.02 -21.74 32.64
C GLY A 118 6.65 -22.20 31.23
N LYS A 119 5.44 -22.77 31.11
CA LYS A 119 4.86 -23.21 29.84
C LYS A 119 4.18 -22.03 29.13
N LYS A 120 4.77 -21.57 28.03
CA LYS A 120 4.22 -20.53 27.14
C LYS A 120 4.23 -21.03 25.70
N ASN A 121 3.29 -20.54 24.88
CA ASN A 121 3.19 -20.96 23.48
C ASN A 121 4.46 -20.67 22.68
N ASP A 122 5.10 -19.50 22.88
CA ASP A 122 6.44 -19.17 22.37
C ASP A 122 7.46 -20.31 22.59
N HIS A 123 7.47 -20.89 23.79
CA HIS A 123 8.44 -21.90 24.18
C HIS A 123 8.13 -23.23 23.48
N LEU A 124 6.85 -23.55 23.26
CA LEU A 124 6.42 -24.73 22.51
C LEU A 124 6.77 -24.62 21.03
N ILE A 125 6.61 -23.43 20.43
CA ILE A 125 7.02 -23.13 19.05
C ILE A 125 8.54 -23.30 18.90
N ILE A 126 9.33 -22.76 19.83
CA ILE A 126 10.80 -22.93 19.82
C ILE A 126 11.17 -24.42 20.01
N ASN A 127 10.52 -25.14 20.92
CA ASN A 127 10.80 -26.55 21.15
C ASN A 127 10.48 -27.41 19.92
N ALA A 128 9.39 -27.13 19.20
CA ALA A 128 9.07 -27.81 17.95
C ALA A 128 10.17 -27.60 16.89
N ALA A 129 10.70 -26.37 16.78
CA ALA A 129 11.79 -26.07 15.86
C ALA A 129 13.12 -26.73 16.28
N LEU A 130 13.44 -26.75 17.57
CA LEU A 130 14.62 -27.44 18.11
C LEU A 130 14.57 -28.95 17.89
N LEU A 131 13.40 -29.58 18.12
CA LEU A 131 13.21 -31.01 17.83
C LEU A 131 13.46 -31.28 16.35
N LEU A 132 12.86 -30.47 15.47
CA LEU A 132 13.02 -30.63 14.03
C LEU A 132 14.49 -30.50 13.61
N ALA A 133 15.21 -29.52 14.16
CA ALA A 133 16.64 -29.32 13.92
C ALA A 133 17.48 -30.52 14.39
N LYS A 134 17.09 -31.18 15.50
CA LYS A 134 17.76 -32.39 15.99
C LYS A 134 17.50 -33.61 15.09
N THR A 135 16.26 -33.75 14.59
CA THR A 135 15.86 -34.89 13.76
C THR A 135 16.33 -34.77 12.31
N GLU A 136 16.35 -33.57 11.75
CA GLU A 136 16.64 -33.31 10.33
C GLU A 136 18.12 -32.93 10.15
N LYS A 137 18.98 -33.93 9.99
CA LYS A 137 20.45 -33.72 9.90
C LYS A 137 20.94 -33.15 8.56
N THR A 138 20.09 -33.12 7.53
CA THR A 138 20.48 -32.78 6.15
C THR A 138 20.01 -31.40 5.71
N LYS A 139 19.06 -30.79 6.43
CA LYS A 139 18.45 -29.49 6.09
C LYS A 139 18.63 -28.52 7.23
N GLN A 140 18.87 -27.26 6.90
CA GLN A 140 18.89 -26.20 7.89
C GLN A 140 17.47 -25.86 8.31
N VAL A 141 17.20 -25.85 9.61
CA VAL A 141 15.92 -25.43 10.20
C VAL A 141 16.03 -23.97 10.63
N ILE A 142 15.06 -23.15 10.22
CA ILE A 142 15.02 -21.71 10.48
C ILE A 142 13.64 -21.37 11.05
N LEU A 143 13.59 -20.75 12.24
CA LEU A 143 12.36 -20.20 12.79
C LEU A 143 12.07 -18.85 12.14
N VAL A 144 10.84 -18.66 11.65
CA VAL A 144 10.41 -17.42 11.02
C VAL A 144 9.32 -16.79 11.87
N THR A 145 9.56 -15.56 12.32
CA THR A 145 8.65 -14.84 13.22
C THR A 145 8.77 -13.33 13.02
N LYS A 146 7.66 -12.61 13.21
CA LYS A 146 7.67 -11.15 13.30
C LYS A 146 7.98 -10.64 14.70
N ASP A 147 7.90 -11.49 15.73
CA ASP A 147 8.23 -11.10 17.10
C ASP A 147 9.75 -11.11 17.31
N ILE A 148 10.31 -9.94 17.66
CA ILE A 148 11.71 -9.77 18.00
C ILE A 148 12.07 -10.60 19.24
N ASN A 149 11.20 -10.68 20.24
CA ASN A 149 11.46 -11.40 21.47
C ASN A 149 11.55 -12.91 21.24
N LEU A 150 10.62 -13.48 20.47
CA LEU A 150 10.68 -14.90 20.09
C LEU A 150 11.98 -15.22 19.33
N ARG A 151 12.38 -14.32 18.43
CA ARG A 151 13.63 -14.43 17.65
C ARG A 151 14.88 -14.40 18.53
N LEU A 152 14.92 -13.51 19.53
CA LEU A 152 16.03 -13.42 20.48
C LEU A 152 16.11 -14.68 21.37
N LYS A 153 14.97 -15.18 21.86
CA LYS A 153 14.90 -16.44 22.64
C LYS A 153 15.40 -17.63 21.83
N ALA A 154 14.96 -17.75 20.57
CA ALA A 154 15.40 -18.82 19.67
C ALA A 154 16.93 -18.77 19.43
N LYS A 155 17.48 -17.59 19.15
CA LYS A 155 18.92 -17.40 18.97
C LYS A 155 19.72 -17.74 20.24
N ALA A 156 19.20 -17.41 21.43
CA ALA A 156 19.82 -17.76 22.70
C ALA A 156 19.92 -19.27 22.92
N LEU A 157 19.04 -20.07 22.31
CA LEU A 157 19.08 -21.53 22.33
C LEU A 157 19.81 -22.14 21.12
N GLY A 158 20.52 -21.34 20.32
CA GLY A 158 21.29 -21.80 19.17
C GLY A 158 20.46 -22.11 17.93
N LEU A 159 19.17 -21.74 17.90
CA LEU A 159 18.31 -21.89 16.73
C LEU A 159 18.46 -20.66 15.81
N VAL A 160 18.56 -20.90 14.50
CA VAL A 160 18.54 -19.81 13.51
C VAL A 160 17.13 -19.26 13.41
N ALA A 161 16.99 -17.93 13.54
CA ALA A 161 15.70 -17.27 13.45
C ALA A 161 15.76 -15.99 12.61
N GLU A 162 14.80 -15.83 11.71
CA GLU A 162 14.72 -14.78 10.67
C GLU A 162 13.38 -14.01 10.77
N ASP A 163 13.35 -12.78 10.24
CA ASP A 163 12.09 -12.06 10.06
C ASP A 163 11.27 -12.65 8.92
N TYR A 164 9.97 -12.42 8.95
CA TYR A 164 9.13 -12.67 7.79
C TYR A 164 9.04 -11.45 6.86
N GLU A 165 9.70 -11.55 5.70
CA GLU A 165 9.76 -10.50 4.69
C GLU A 165 9.06 -10.93 3.39
N THR A 166 7.73 -10.89 3.34
CA THR A 166 7.01 -11.09 2.07
C THR A 166 5.92 -10.04 1.89
N GLY A 167 5.69 -9.67 0.62
CA GLY A 167 4.53 -8.89 0.20
C GLY A 167 4.49 -7.40 0.62
N LYS A 168 5.39 -6.94 1.48
CA LYS A 168 5.57 -5.51 1.78
C LYS A 168 6.34 -4.83 0.65
N VAL A 169 5.97 -3.59 0.34
CA VAL A 169 6.83 -2.70 -0.46
C VAL A 169 8.19 -2.70 0.22
N LYS A 170 9.23 -3.14 -0.50
CA LYS A 170 10.54 -3.54 0.06
C LYS A 170 11.33 -2.41 0.70
N ASP A 171 10.85 -1.17 0.66
CA ASP A 171 11.36 -0.04 1.42
C ASP A 171 10.27 1.04 1.41
N LEU A 172 9.82 1.52 2.57
CA LEU A 172 8.89 2.67 2.64
C LEU A 172 9.57 3.93 2.08
N ASP A 173 10.89 4.06 2.28
CA ASP A 173 11.71 5.11 1.68
C ASP A 173 11.91 4.96 0.16
N SER A 174 11.48 3.83 -0.43
CA SER A 174 11.51 3.54 -1.87
C SER A 174 10.13 3.57 -2.53
N LEU A 175 9.10 4.01 -1.79
CA LEU A 175 7.75 4.08 -2.34
C LEU A 175 7.75 4.92 -3.61
N TYR A 176 7.20 4.32 -4.68
CA TYR A 176 7.08 4.96 -5.98
C TYR A 176 6.35 6.29 -5.80
N SER A 177 7.01 7.41 -6.05
CA SER A 177 6.47 8.75 -5.84
C SER A 177 5.68 9.29 -7.04
N GLY A 178 5.75 8.58 -8.17
CA GLY A 178 5.15 9.02 -9.43
C GLY A 178 5.92 10.14 -10.15
N LYS A 179 7.00 10.67 -9.56
CA LYS A 179 7.86 11.70 -10.14
C LYS A 179 9.34 11.34 -10.06
N SER A 180 10.12 11.83 -11.02
CA SER A 180 11.58 11.79 -11.00
C SER A 180 12.15 13.15 -11.37
N GLN A 181 13.28 13.51 -10.77
CA GLN A 181 14.06 14.66 -11.19
C GLN A 181 15.28 14.17 -11.97
N ILE A 182 15.50 14.72 -13.15
CA ILE A 182 16.63 14.35 -14.01
C ILE A 182 17.48 15.59 -14.20
N GLU A 183 18.70 15.51 -13.69
CA GLU A 183 19.75 16.51 -13.89
C GLU A 183 20.47 16.25 -15.22
N ASP A 184 21.14 17.28 -15.74
CA ASP A 184 21.94 17.23 -16.98
C ASP A 184 21.17 16.72 -18.22
N PHE A 185 19.86 16.97 -18.28
CA PHE A 185 19.03 16.61 -19.44
C PHE A 185 19.40 17.47 -20.65
N ASN A 186 19.41 16.86 -21.85
CA ASN A 186 19.86 17.54 -23.06
C ASN A 186 19.05 18.83 -23.32
N GLN A 187 19.74 19.97 -23.47
CA GLN A 187 19.12 21.29 -23.59
C GLN A 187 18.27 21.43 -24.85
N ASP A 188 18.72 20.88 -25.99
CA ASP A 188 17.95 20.95 -27.24
C ASP A 188 16.62 20.20 -27.12
N SER A 189 16.59 19.12 -26.34
CA SER A 189 15.36 18.38 -26.03
C SER A 189 14.39 19.22 -25.19
N ILE A 190 14.90 19.99 -24.21
CA ILE A 190 14.08 20.91 -23.40
C ILE A 190 13.55 22.07 -24.26
N ASP A 191 14.40 22.67 -25.08
CA ASP A 191 14.01 23.77 -25.97
C ASP A 191 12.94 23.31 -26.97
N LYS A 192 13.06 22.07 -27.46
CA LYS A 192 12.06 21.45 -28.34
C LYS A 192 10.75 21.18 -27.60
N LEU A 193 10.78 20.66 -26.38
CA LEU A 193 9.58 20.49 -25.55
C LEU A 193 8.84 21.82 -25.30
N TYR A 194 9.58 22.92 -25.11
CA TYR A 194 8.96 24.25 -24.98
C TYR A 194 8.31 24.75 -26.27
N LYS A 195 8.89 24.41 -27.42
CA LYS A 195 8.40 24.85 -28.73
C LYS A 195 7.24 24.01 -29.26
N GLU A 196 7.29 22.70 -29.06
CA GLU A 196 6.38 21.73 -29.67
C GLU A 196 5.34 21.19 -28.67
N HIS A 197 5.53 21.41 -27.36
CA HIS A 197 4.72 20.89 -26.25
C HIS A 197 4.63 19.37 -26.12
N SER A 198 4.90 18.61 -27.18
CA SER A 198 4.89 17.15 -27.19
C SER A 198 5.93 16.67 -28.20
N VAL A 199 6.85 15.80 -27.77
CA VAL A 199 7.94 15.30 -28.60
C VAL A 199 7.98 13.77 -28.54
N SER A 200 8.21 13.12 -29.68
CA SER A 200 8.32 11.65 -29.73
C SER A 200 9.43 11.13 -28.81
N ILE A 201 9.15 10.04 -28.09
CA ILE A 201 10.11 9.47 -27.15
C ILE A 201 11.38 8.97 -27.83
N ASP A 202 11.30 8.51 -29.08
CA ASP A 202 12.47 8.04 -29.82
C ASP A 202 13.45 9.18 -30.10
N GLU A 203 12.94 10.38 -30.35
CA GLU A 203 13.78 11.56 -30.53
C GLU A 203 14.43 11.99 -29.22
N ILE A 204 13.66 12.00 -28.13
CA ILE A 204 14.18 12.28 -26.79
C ILE A 204 15.29 11.29 -26.42
N LYS A 205 15.11 10.00 -26.68
CA LYS A 205 16.12 8.95 -26.41
C LYS A 205 17.38 9.08 -27.25
N LYS A 206 17.29 9.55 -28.50
CA LYS A 206 18.49 9.81 -29.32
C LYS A 206 19.43 10.83 -28.65
N ALA A 207 18.85 11.85 -28.02
CA ALA A 207 19.60 12.88 -27.30
C ALA A 207 19.89 12.53 -25.84
N ASN A 208 19.11 11.62 -25.23
CA ASN A 208 19.20 11.21 -23.82
C ASN A 208 19.20 9.68 -23.71
N LYS A 209 20.34 9.04 -23.99
CA LYS A 209 20.42 7.58 -24.18
C LYS A 209 19.96 6.74 -22.98
N ASP A 210 20.17 7.24 -21.76
CA ASP A 210 19.80 6.54 -20.52
C ASP A 210 18.36 6.81 -20.07
N PHE A 211 17.63 7.67 -20.80
CA PHE A 211 16.26 8.02 -20.46
C PHE A 211 15.28 6.91 -20.83
N THR A 212 14.77 6.22 -19.82
CA THR A 212 13.77 5.16 -19.96
C THR A 212 12.50 5.55 -19.21
N PRO A 213 11.47 6.08 -19.90
CA PRO A 213 10.32 6.57 -19.20
C PRO A 213 9.36 5.45 -18.77
N ASN A 214 8.63 5.69 -17.69
CA ASN A 214 7.55 4.83 -17.22
C ASN A 214 6.19 5.46 -17.59
N SER A 215 5.20 4.62 -17.90
CA SER A 215 3.84 5.05 -18.25
C SER A 215 3.28 6.08 -17.26
N ASN A 216 2.80 7.22 -17.77
CA ASN A 216 2.22 8.31 -17.00
C ASN A 216 3.10 8.82 -15.84
N HIS A 217 4.42 8.62 -15.92
CA HIS A 217 5.35 9.12 -14.93
C HIS A 217 5.69 10.58 -15.20
N PHE A 218 5.89 11.33 -14.13
CA PHE A 218 6.16 12.76 -14.18
C PHE A 218 7.65 13.05 -14.02
N TYR A 219 8.12 14.08 -14.69
CA TYR A 219 9.53 14.45 -14.71
C TYR A 219 9.73 15.93 -14.43
N ILE A 220 10.71 16.24 -13.60
CA ILE A 220 11.34 17.56 -13.52
C ILE A 220 12.65 17.43 -14.27
N LEU A 221 12.68 17.92 -15.51
CA LEU A 221 13.85 17.85 -16.38
C LEU A 221 14.65 19.13 -16.20
N LYS A 222 15.94 19.02 -15.88
CA LYS A 222 16.83 20.16 -15.74
C LYS A 222 17.98 20.02 -16.72
N GLY A 223 18.09 21.00 -17.62
CA GLY A 223 19.23 21.15 -18.51
C GLY A 223 20.18 22.22 -18.00
N SER A 224 21.16 22.56 -18.82
CA SER A 224 22.19 23.54 -18.46
C SER A 224 21.69 24.98 -18.36
N LYS A 225 20.59 25.33 -19.06
CA LYS A 225 20.05 26.70 -19.10
C LYS A 225 18.64 26.82 -18.53
N SER A 226 17.83 25.78 -18.65
CA SER A 226 16.42 25.81 -18.26
C SER A 226 15.96 24.47 -17.70
N SER A 227 14.84 24.48 -17.00
CA SER A 227 14.13 23.29 -16.55
C SER A 227 12.72 23.26 -17.11
N THR A 228 12.09 22.09 -17.17
CA THR A 228 10.69 21.94 -17.56
C THR A 228 10.01 20.80 -16.81
N LEU A 229 8.69 20.87 -16.70
CA LEU A 229 7.85 19.79 -16.18
C LEU A 229 7.39 18.95 -17.38
N ALA A 230 7.44 17.63 -17.27
CA ALA A 230 7.02 16.74 -18.35
C ALA A 230 6.29 15.50 -17.84
N CYS A 231 5.51 14.86 -18.71
CA CYS A 231 4.87 13.57 -18.47
C CYS A 231 5.09 12.67 -19.68
N TYR A 232 5.41 11.39 -19.45
CA TYR A 232 5.43 10.42 -20.54
C TYR A 232 4.03 9.88 -20.81
N ASN A 233 3.56 10.09 -22.04
CA ASN A 233 2.29 9.58 -22.53
C ASN A 233 2.50 8.23 -23.25
N PRO A 234 2.05 7.11 -22.65
CA PRO A 234 2.25 5.78 -23.21
C PRO A 234 1.34 5.45 -24.39
N PHE A 235 0.31 6.26 -24.68
CA PHE A 235 -0.61 6.01 -25.79
C PHE A 235 -0.08 6.57 -27.11
N ASN A 236 0.54 7.75 -27.05
CA ASN A 236 1.13 8.42 -28.21
C ASN A 236 2.64 8.22 -28.30
N GLU A 237 3.25 7.60 -27.28
CA GLU A 237 4.69 7.43 -27.14
C GLU A 237 5.44 8.78 -27.20
N THR A 238 4.88 9.79 -26.55
CA THR A 238 5.42 11.15 -26.48
C THR A 238 5.82 11.54 -25.07
N LEU A 239 6.77 12.47 -24.97
CA LEU A 239 7.05 13.22 -23.76
C LEU A 239 6.35 14.58 -23.89
N ASP A 240 5.36 14.82 -23.05
CA ASP A 240 4.50 15.99 -23.10
C ASP A 240 4.97 17.01 -22.04
N GLN A 241 5.17 18.25 -22.46
CA GLN A 241 5.51 19.37 -21.59
C GLN A 241 4.26 19.82 -20.80
N LEU A 242 4.45 20.08 -19.51
CA LEU A 242 3.37 20.43 -18.59
C LEU A 242 3.45 21.89 -18.18
N GLU A 243 2.30 22.55 -18.23
CA GLU A 243 2.12 23.93 -17.79
C GLU A 243 1.24 24.03 -16.56
N LYS A 244 1.47 25.06 -15.74
CA LYS A 244 0.63 25.38 -14.59
C LYS A 244 -0.70 25.98 -15.07
N LYS A 245 -1.72 25.15 -15.20
CA LYS A 245 -3.10 25.55 -15.55
C LYS A 245 -4.00 25.57 -14.32
N SER A 246 -5.02 26.44 -14.33
CA SER A 246 -6.03 26.48 -13.28
C SER A 246 -7.22 25.59 -13.66
N TYR A 247 -7.75 24.85 -12.69
CA TYR A 247 -8.90 23.98 -12.83
C TYR A 247 -9.94 24.40 -11.81
N CYS A 248 -11.13 24.81 -12.27
CA CYS A 248 -12.19 25.36 -11.42
C CYS A 248 -11.71 26.42 -10.39
N GLY A 249 -10.90 27.39 -10.84
CA GLY A 249 -10.36 28.47 -10.00
C GLY A 249 -9.17 28.06 -9.10
N ILE A 250 -8.85 26.77 -9.02
CA ILE A 250 -7.70 26.27 -8.25
C ILE A 250 -6.46 26.27 -9.14
N LYS A 251 -5.40 26.98 -8.73
CA LYS A 251 -4.11 27.02 -9.43
C LYS A 251 -3.06 26.20 -8.68
N PRO A 252 -2.30 25.31 -9.33
CA PRO A 252 -1.25 24.55 -8.67
C PRO A 252 -0.13 25.49 -8.20
N LYS A 253 0.28 25.33 -6.94
CA LYS A 253 1.35 26.13 -6.33
C LYS A 253 2.73 25.58 -6.70
N ASN A 254 2.88 24.27 -6.69
CA ASN A 254 4.15 23.58 -6.95
C ASN A 254 4.04 22.53 -8.08
N ALA A 255 5.15 21.87 -8.40
CA ALA A 255 5.23 20.88 -9.48
C ALA A 255 4.32 19.67 -9.21
N GLU A 256 4.26 19.19 -7.96
CA GLU A 256 3.49 18.01 -7.55
C GLU A 256 1.98 18.25 -7.76
N GLN A 257 1.48 19.43 -7.41
CA GLN A 257 0.09 19.80 -7.68
C GLN A 257 -0.21 19.93 -9.18
N THR A 258 0.79 20.34 -9.98
CA THR A 258 0.67 20.41 -11.44
C THR A 258 0.56 19.00 -12.02
N PHE A 259 1.38 18.06 -11.53
CA PHE A 259 1.32 16.64 -11.90
C PHE A 259 -0.02 16.01 -11.50
N ALA A 260 -0.50 16.27 -10.29
CA ALA A 260 -1.78 15.76 -9.79
C ALA A 260 -2.95 16.22 -10.68
N LEU A 261 -3.04 17.53 -10.97
CA LEU A 261 -4.11 18.06 -11.80
C LEU A 261 -4.03 17.55 -13.24
N HIS A 262 -2.82 17.41 -13.81
CA HIS A 262 -2.64 16.79 -15.12
C HIS A 262 -3.12 15.32 -15.13
N ALA A 263 -2.71 14.52 -14.15
CA ALA A 263 -3.14 13.12 -14.01
C ALA A 263 -4.67 13.01 -13.93
N ILE A 264 -5.29 13.88 -13.13
CA ILE A 264 -6.74 13.90 -12.94
C ILE A 264 -7.46 14.34 -14.22
N ALA A 265 -6.99 15.39 -14.89
CA ALA A 265 -7.63 15.98 -16.06
C ALA A 265 -7.46 15.16 -17.34
N ASN A 266 -6.40 14.34 -17.44
CA ASN A 266 -6.12 13.56 -18.63
C ASN A 266 -7.18 12.44 -18.81
N PRO A 267 -7.95 12.41 -19.91
CA PRO A 267 -9.03 11.44 -20.11
C PRO A 267 -8.53 10.01 -20.30
N ASP A 268 -7.29 9.79 -20.72
CA ASP A 268 -6.72 8.44 -20.96
C ASP A 268 -6.32 7.74 -19.66
N ILE A 269 -6.03 8.52 -18.61
CA ILE A 269 -5.73 8.01 -17.28
C ILE A 269 -7.05 7.75 -16.54
N LYS A 270 -7.39 6.48 -16.33
CA LYS A 270 -8.68 6.07 -15.72
C LYS A 270 -8.58 5.85 -14.21
N LEU A 271 -7.39 5.62 -13.68
CA LEU A 271 -7.15 5.42 -12.26
C LEU A 271 -6.02 6.34 -11.79
N VAL A 272 -6.31 7.17 -10.80
CA VAL A 272 -5.34 8.10 -10.21
C VAL A 272 -5.23 7.85 -8.72
N THR A 273 -4.02 7.85 -8.18
CA THR A 273 -3.78 7.87 -6.73
C THR A 273 -2.98 9.11 -6.35
N LEU A 274 -3.49 9.88 -5.38
CA LEU A 274 -2.76 10.98 -4.76
C LEU A 274 -2.44 10.60 -3.31
N SER A 275 -1.15 10.45 -3.01
CA SER A 275 -0.66 10.27 -1.64
C SER A 275 -0.01 11.58 -1.16
N GLY A 276 0.16 11.74 0.15
CA GLY A 276 0.90 12.88 0.70
C GLY A 276 0.38 13.30 2.06
N VAL A 277 1.15 14.13 2.75
CA VAL A 277 0.81 14.55 4.12
C VAL A 277 -0.43 15.45 4.17
N ALA A 278 -1.05 15.58 5.34
CA ALA A 278 -2.15 16.51 5.56
C ALA A 278 -1.78 17.97 5.17
N GLY A 279 -2.67 18.67 4.46
CA GLY A 279 -2.45 20.06 4.01
C GLY A 279 -1.77 20.23 2.65
N THR A 280 -1.51 19.14 1.92
CA THR A 280 -0.98 19.16 0.55
C THR A 280 -2.04 19.43 -0.54
N GLY A 281 -3.34 19.35 -0.17
CA GLY A 281 -4.46 19.65 -1.05
C GLY A 281 -4.99 18.49 -1.89
N LYS A 282 -4.66 17.22 -1.56
CA LYS A 282 -5.08 16.02 -2.33
C LYS A 282 -6.57 16.03 -2.73
N THR A 283 -7.46 16.11 -1.74
CA THR A 283 -8.92 16.08 -1.95
C THR A 283 -9.39 17.30 -2.74
N LEU A 284 -8.83 18.48 -2.46
CA LEU A 284 -9.13 19.71 -3.19
C LEU A 284 -8.77 19.60 -4.68
N LEU A 285 -7.57 19.09 -5.00
CA LEU A 285 -7.10 18.92 -6.37
C LEU A 285 -7.92 17.86 -7.12
N ALA A 286 -8.23 16.74 -6.46
CA ALA A 286 -9.12 15.70 -6.99
C ALA A 286 -10.49 16.26 -7.37
N LEU A 287 -11.09 17.04 -6.46
CA LEU A 287 -12.39 17.67 -6.68
C LEU A 287 -12.34 18.73 -7.79
N ALA A 288 -11.32 19.59 -7.79
CA ALA A 288 -11.15 20.63 -8.80
C ALA A 288 -10.99 20.05 -10.21
N GLY A 289 -10.14 19.03 -10.37
CA GLY A 289 -9.95 18.35 -11.64
C GLY A 289 -11.19 17.57 -12.09
N ALA A 290 -11.96 16.99 -11.16
CA ALA A 290 -13.21 16.32 -11.48
C ALA A 290 -14.31 17.28 -11.93
N LEU A 291 -14.46 18.43 -11.25
CA LEU A 291 -15.41 19.48 -11.61
C LEU A 291 -15.10 20.10 -12.97
N ASP A 292 -13.82 20.19 -13.34
CA ASP A 292 -13.40 20.70 -14.64
C ASP A 292 -13.90 19.79 -15.77
N GLN A 293 -13.84 18.48 -15.55
CA GLN A 293 -14.34 17.43 -16.46
C GLN A 293 -15.85 17.15 -16.34
N ARG A 294 -16.61 17.94 -15.58
CA ARG A 294 -18.05 17.66 -15.30
C ARG A 294 -18.96 17.53 -16.52
N ARG A 295 -18.52 17.98 -17.70
CA ARG A 295 -19.31 17.88 -18.95
C ARG A 295 -19.18 16.50 -19.59
N ASP A 296 -18.07 15.80 -19.35
CA ASP A 296 -17.74 14.51 -19.96
C ASP A 296 -18.29 13.31 -19.17
N PHE A 297 -18.79 13.57 -17.96
CA PHE A 297 -19.34 12.58 -17.06
C PHE A 297 -20.75 12.94 -16.62
N LYS A 298 -21.60 11.93 -16.42
CA LYS A 298 -22.96 12.09 -15.93
C LYS A 298 -22.97 12.48 -14.45
N GLN A 299 -22.05 11.94 -13.67
CA GLN A 299 -22.06 12.09 -12.22
C GLN A 299 -20.63 12.11 -11.63
N ILE A 300 -20.45 12.87 -10.55
CA ILE A 300 -19.24 12.92 -9.73
C ILE A 300 -19.61 12.44 -8.33
N TYR A 301 -18.93 11.40 -7.87
CA TYR A 301 -19.05 10.90 -6.51
C TYR A 301 -17.84 11.35 -5.71
N LEU A 302 -18.09 11.89 -4.52
CA LEU A 302 -17.08 12.20 -3.52
C LEU A 302 -17.38 11.36 -2.29
N ALA A 303 -16.64 10.27 -2.11
CA ALA A 303 -16.89 9.29 -1.08
C ALA A 303 -15.73 9.19 -0.08
N ARG A 304 -16.05 8.90 1.17
CA ARG A 304 -15.08 8.67 2.24
C ARG A 304 -15.51 7.46 3.09
N PRO A 305 -14.58 6.57 3.49
CA PRO A 305 -14.88 5.51 4.44
C PRO A 305 -15.21 6.12 5.80
N ILE A 306 -16.14 5.53 6.52
CA ILE A 306 -16.43 5.96 7.89
C ILE A 306 -15.60 5.12 8.83
N VAL A 307 -14.61 5.76 9.47
CA VAL A 307 -13.81 5.16 10.53
C VAL A 307 -14.35 5.67 11.87
N PRO A 308 -14.91 4.80 12.72
CA PRO A 308 -15.41 5.23 14.02
C PRO A 308 -14.25 5.71 14.91
N LEU A 309 -14.36 6.91 15.48
CA LEU A 309 -13.37 7.54 16.37
C LEU A 309 -13.24 6.85 17.74
N SER A 310 -14.08 5.84 18.03
CA SER A 310 -14.12 5.10 19.30
C SER A 310 -14.59 3.66 19.06
N ASN A 311 -14.38 2.76 20.02
CA ASN A 311 -14.92 1.38 20.01
C ASN A 311 -16.47 1.31 20.04
N ARG A 312 -17.17 2.41 19.77
CA ARG A 312 -18.62 2.46 19.64
C ARG A 312 -18.97 2.49 18.17
N ASP A 313 -19.69 1.48 17.71
CA ASP A 313 -20.29 1.48 16.39
C ASP A 313 -21.14 2.75 16.20
N ILE A 314 -21.14 3.29 14.98
CA ILE A 314 -21.99 4.43 14.57
C ILE A 314 -23.47 4.25 14.95
N GLY A 315 -23.92 3.00 15.09
CA GLY A 315 -25.23 2.64 15.60
C GLY A 315 -25.58 3.27 16.96
N TYR A 316 -24.59 3.56 17.81
CA TYR A 316 -24.78 4.09 19.17
C TYR A 316 -24.84 5.61 19.26
N LEU A 317 -24.53 6.36 18.21
CA LEU A 317 -24.71 7.82 18.20
C LEU A 317 -26.21 8.15 18.20
N PRO A 318 -26.69 9.17 18.93
CA PRO A 318 -28.09 9.61 18.84
C PRO A 318 -28.35 10.32 17.50
N GLY A 319 -29.59 10.25 16.99
CA GLY A 319 -30.01 10.91 15.74
C GLY A 319 -30.37 9.96 14.61
N ASP A 320 -30.81 10.53 13.48
CA ASP A 320 -31.08 9.77 12.25
C ASP A 320 -29.77 9.36 11.55
N MET A 321 -29.87 8.50 10.53
CA MET A 321 -28.69 8.00 9.82
C MET A 321 -27.85 9.13 9.22
N LYS A 322 -28.50 10.22 8.79
CA LYS A 322 -27.85 11.37 8.18
C LYS A 322 -27.05 12.18 9.20
N ALA A 323 -27.65 12.51 10.34
CA ALA A 323 -26.99 13.22 11.45
C ALA A 323 -25.75 12.48 11.99
N LYS A 324 -25.74 11.14 11.89
CA LYS A 324 -24.58 10.32 12.29
C LYS A 324 -23.44 10.33 11.28
N VAL A 325 -23.76 10.49 10.00
CA VAL A 325 -22.78 10.43 8.89
C VAL A 325 -22.21 11.80 8.56
N ASP A 326 -23.04 12.85 8.64
CA ASP A 326 -22.71 14.21 8.22
C ASP A 326 -21.39 14.73 8.80
N PRO A 327 -21.03 14.51 10.09
CA PRO A 327 -19.76 14.97 10.64
C PRO A 327 -18.53 14.44 9.89
N TYR A 328 -18.56 13.19 9.42
CA TYR A 328 -17.44 12.57 8.70
C TYR A 328 -17.28 13.14 7.29
N MET A 329 -18.37 13.63 6.71
CA MET A 329 -18.40 14.21 5.36
C MET A 329 -18.09 15.72 5.36
N GLN A 330 -18.14 16.42 6.50
CA GLN A 330 -17.88 17.87 6.57
C GLN A 330 -16.58 18.30 5.86
N PRO A 331 -15.43 17.62 6.01
CA PRO A 331 -14.21 18.04 5.31
C PRO A 331 -14.32 18.00 3.78
N LEU A 332 -15.20 17.16 3.23
CA LEU A 332 -15.48 17.10 1.80
C LEU A 332 -16.32 18.33 1.36
N TRP A 333 -17.29 18.72 2.17
CA TRP A 333 -18.09 19.93 1.97
C TRP A 333 -17.25 21.21 2.09
N ASP A 334 -16.29 21.25 3.01
CA ASP A 334 -15.38 22.39 3.16
C ASP A 334 -14.51 22.60 1.90
N ASN A 335 -13.99 21.51 1.30
CA ASN A 335 -13.27 21.58 0.03
C ASN A 335 -14.17 22.10 -1.12
N LEU A 336 -15.42 21.63 -1.17
CA LEU A 336 -16.38 22.10 -2.18
C LEU A 336 -16.69 23.59 -2.00
N LYS A 337 -16.90 24.03 -0.75
CA LYS A 337 -17.12 25.45 -0.40
C LYS A 337 -15.91 26.31 -0.74
N PHE A 338 -14.69 25.81 -0.53
CA PHE A 338 -13.47 26.50 -0.92
C PHE A 338 -13.38 26.76 -2.43
N ILE A 339 -13.71 25.75 -3.25
CA ILE A 339 -13.77 25.90 -4.72
C ILE A 339 -14.87 26.90 -5.10
N LYS A 340 -16.05 26.78 -4.48
CA LYS A 340 -17.17 27.68 -4.73
C LYS A 340 -16.80 29.14 -4.47
N ASN A 341 -16.08 29.41 -3.38
CA ASN A 341 -15.64 30.75 -3.00
C ASN A 341 -14.50 31.31 -3.87
N GLN A 342 -13.98 30.56 -4.85
CA GLN A 342 -13.09 31.15 -5.88
C GLN A 342 -13.87 32.03 -6.86
N TYR A 343 -15.20 31.88 -6.89
CA TYR A 343 -16.12 32.66 -7.72
C TYR A 343 -16.89 33.67 -6.88
N LYS A 344 -17.31 34.78 -7.48
CA LYS A 344 -18.22 35.73 -6.82
C LYS A 344 -19.62 35.12 -6.77
N GLU A 345 -20.41 35.47 -5.76
CA GLU A 345 -21.78 34.94 -5.61
C GLU A 345 -22.70 35.25 -6.81
N ALA A 346 -22.40 36.31 -7.55
CA ALA A 346 -23.11 36.68 -8.76
C ALA A 346 -22.74 35.82 -9.99
N ASP A 347 -21.61 35.11 -9.94
CA ASP A 347 -21.11 34.32 -11.06
C ASP A 347 -21.94 33.06 -11.26
N LYS A 348 -22.08 32.63 -12.51
CA LYS A 348 -22.87 31.43 -12.86
C LYS A 348 -22.24 30.17 -12.27
N GLU A 349 -20.91 30.13 -12.22
CA GLU A 349 -20.10 29.05 -11.68
C GLU A 349 -20.38 28.82 -10.19
N TYR A 350 -20.58 29.91 -9.43
CA TYR A 350 -20.93 29.83 -8.01
C TYR A 350 -22.25 29.08 -7.80
N LYS A 351 -23.29 29.41 -8.57
CA LYS A 351 -24.60 28.75 -8.52
C LYS A 351 -24.58 27.33 -9.10
N GLN A 352 -23.78 27.12 -10.15
CA GLN A 352 -23.69 25.82 -10.81
C GLN A 352 -23.26 24.69 -9.85
N ILE A 353 -22.39 25.00 -8.88
CA ILE A 353 -21.98 24.02 -7.86
C ILE A 353 -23.17 23.59 -6.99
N ASP A 354 -23.99 24.54 -6.54
CA ASP A 354 -25.19 24.24 -5.76
C ASP A 354 -26.21 23.43 -6.57
N ASP A 355 -26.42 23.80 -7.84
CA ASP A 355 -27.32 23.07 -8.75
C ASP A 355 -26.85 21.63 -8.97
N MET A 356 -25.54 21.41 -9.08
CA MET A 356 -24.97 20.06 -9.21
C MET A 356 -25.18 19.20 -7.97
N VAL A 357 -25.09 19.79 -6.78
CA VAL A 357 -25.39 19.10 -5.52
C VAL A 357 -26.88 18.79 -5.44
N ALA A 358 -27.75 19.77 -5.72
CA ALA A 358 -29.19 19.63 -5.64
C ALA A 358 -29.76 18.62 -6.64
N SER A 359 -29.15 18.52 -7.83
CA SER A 359 -29.51 17.56 -8.88
C SER A 359 -28.81 16.20 -8.74
N GLU A 360 -28.05 15.98 -7.66
CA GLU A 360 -27.22 14.78 -7.42
C GLU A 360 -26.18 14.49 -8.51
N LYS A 361 -25.90 15.46 -9.39
CA LYS A 361 -24.78 15.39 -10.34
C LYS A 361 -23.44 15.34 -9.60
N LEU A 362 -23.33 16.03 -8.47
CA LEU A 362 -22.24 15.88 -7.50
C LEU A 362 -22.80 15.32 -6.19
N LEU A 363 -22.38 14.12 -5.81
CA LEU A 363 -22.87 13.43 -4.64
C LEU A 363 -21.76 13.18 -3.62
N VAL A 364 -21.91 13.77 -2.43
CA VAL A 364 -21.07 13.48 -1.26
C VAL A 364 -21.73 12.36 -0.45
N THR A 365 -21.04 11.23 -0.26
CA THR A 365 -21.68 10.02 0.31
C THR A 365 -20.69 9.12 1.06
N PRO A 366 -21.13 8.34 2.06
CA PRO A 366 -20.34 7.23 2.58
C PRO A 366 -19.96 6.23 1.49
N LEU A 367 -18.74 5.70 1.60
CA LEU A 367 -18.25 4.67 0.68
C LEU A 367 -19.06 3.36 0.74
N ALA A 368 -19.72 3.07 1.86
CA ALA A 368 -20.54 1.86 2.00
C ALA A 368 -21.70 1.79 0.98
N TYR A 369 -22.21 2.93 0.52
CA TYR A 369 -23.40 3.01 -0.35
C TYR A 369 -23.14 2.64 -1.81
N ILE A 370 -21.89 2.41 -2.19
CA ILE A 370 -21.54 1.98 -3.55
C ILE A 370 -21.49 0.47 -3.72
N ARG A 371 -21.67 -0.29 -2.64
CA ARG A 371 -21.63 -1.75 -2.71
C ARG A 371 -22.77 -2.28 -3.58
N GLY A 372 -22.44 -3.15 -4.54
CA GLY A 372 -23.40 -3.77 -5.45
C GLY A 372 -23.83 -2.92 -6.67
N ARG A 373 -23.22 -1.75 -6.88
CA ARG A 373 -23.51 -0.88 -8.05
C ARG A 373 -22.50 -1.10 -9.18
N SER A 374 -22.94 -0.91 -10.42
CA SER A 374 -22.06 -0.68 -11.57
C SER A 374 -22.01 0.81 -11.87
N LEU A 375 -20.80 1.37 -12.03
CA LEU A 375 -20.57 2.80 -12.10
C LEU A 375 -20.04 3.18 -13.48
N SER A 376 -20.91 3.65 -14.37
CA SER A 376 -20.57 4.05 -15.75
C SER A 376 -20.84 5.55 -15.98
N ASN A 377 -20.01 6.21 -16.79
CA ASN A 377 -20.03 7.66 -17.02
C ASN A 377 -19.89 8.47 -15.72
N VAL A 378 -18.96 8.06 -14.84
CA VAL A 378 -18.73 8.72 -13.55
C VAL A 378 -17.28 9.10 -13.32
N ILE A 379 -17.07 10.14 -12.53
CA ILE A 379 -15.82 10.33 -11.76
C ILE A 379 -16.09 9.90 -10.32
N PHE A 380 -15.25 9.04 -9.78
CA PHE A 380 -15.40 8.48 -8.44
C PHE A 380 -14.17 8.82 -7.59
N ILE A 381 -14.32 9.77 -6.67
CA ILE A 381 -13.27 10.18 -5.74
C ILE A 381 -13.47 9.43 -4.42
N VAL A 382 -12.42 8.76 -3.96
CA VAL A 382 -12.35 8.09 -2.65
C VAL A 382 -11.32 8.79 -1.80
N ASP A 383 -11.79 9.55 -0.80
CA ASP A 383 -10.92 10.21 0.17
C ASP A 383 -10.61 9.30 1.36
N GLU A 384 -9.49 9.54 2.02
CA GLU A 384 -8.92 8.70 3.09
C GLU A 384 -8.78 7.22 2.71
N ALA A 385 -8.31 6.96 1.49
CA ALA A 385 -8.17 5.61 0.94
C ALA A 385 -7.17 4.71 1.70
N GLN A 386 -6.28 5.29 2.52
CA GLN A 386 -5.39 4.52 3.39
C GLN A 386 -6.15 3.74 4.48
N ASN A 387 -7.39 4.12 4.79
CA ASN A 387 -8.23 3.40 5.74
C ASN A 387 -8.95 2.19 5.11
N LEU A 388 -8.65 1.85 3.85
CA LEU A 388 -9.22 0.72 3.16
C LEU A 388 -8.25 -0.46 3.15
N THR A 389 -8.79 -1.67 3.19
CA THR A 389 -8.04 -2.89 2.90
C THR A 389 -7.79 -3.06 1.40
N PRO A 390 -6.76 -3.83 0.98
CA PRO A 390 -6.54 -4.19 -0.42
C PRO A 390 -7.76 -4.83 -1.09
N HIS A 391 -8.51 -5.64 -0.33
CA HIS A 391 -9.75 -6.26 -0.82
C HIS A 391 -10.84 -5.23 -1.10
N GLU A 392 -11.02 -4.23 -0.24
CA GLU A 392 -11.99 -3.16 -0.45
C GLU A 392 -11.64 -2.29 -1.65
N VAL A 393 -10.37 -1.87 -1.79
CA VAL A 393 -9.90 -1.13 -2.97
C VAL A 393 -10.18 -1.91 -4.25
N LYS A 394 -9.85 -3.21 -4.28
CA LYS A 394 -10.17 -4.09 -5.41
C LYS A 394 -11.68 -4.13 -5.69
N THR A 395 -12.50 -4.28 -4.64
CA THR A 395 -13.97 -4.32 -4.75
C THR A 395 -14.55 -3.01 -5.30
N ILE A 396 -13.93 -1.88 -5.00
CA ILE A 396 -14.35 -0.57 -5.51
C ILE A 396 -13.99 -0.44 -6.99
N ILE A 397 -12.73 -0.73 -7.35
CA ILE A 397 -12.24 -0.59 -8.73
C ILE A 397 -12.99 -1.53 -9.69
N THR A 398 -13.34 -2.74 -9.25
CA THR A 398 -14.10 -3.69 -10.10
C THR A 398 -15.54 -3.27 -10.38
N ARG A 399 -16.02 -2.16 -9.81
CA ARG A 399 -17.31 -1.54 -10.16
C ARG A 399 -17.22 -0.57 -11.33
N ALA A 400 -16.02 -0.22 -11.78
CA ALA A 400 -15.81 0.65 -12.92
C ALA A 400 -16.47 0.06 -14.17
N GLY A 401 -17.47 0.76 -14.69
CA GLY A 401 -18.09 0.48 -15.97
C GLY A 401 -17.49 1.35 -17.09
N GLU A 402 -18.24 1.50 -18.18
CA GLU A 402 -17.81 2.31 -19.32
C GLU A 402 -17.65 3.78 -18.92
N ASN A 403 -16.60 4.43 -19.43
CA ASN A 403 -16.29 5.84 -19.17
C ASN A 403 -16.31 6.19 -17.67
N ALA A 404 -15.64 5.38 -16.85
CA ALA A 404 -15.45 5.64 -15.43
C ALA A 404 -14.01 6.05 -15.13
N LYS A 405 -13.84 7.05 -14.26
CA LYS A 405 -12.54 7.49 -13.73
C LYS A 405 -12.54 7.41 -12.22
N PHE A 406 -11.52 6.79 -11.63
CA PHE A 406 -11.40 6.62 -10.18
C PHE A 406 -10.18 7.39 -9.67
N ILE A 407 -10.37 8.14 -8.58
CA ILE A 407 -9.33 8.95 -7.95
C ILE A 407 -9.30 8.59 -6.48
N PHE A 408 -8.21 8.01 -6.00
CA PHE A 408 -8.01 7.68 -4.59
C PHE A 408 -7.08 8.71 -3.97
N THR A 409 -7.51 9.35 -2.89
CA THR A 409 -6.70 10.30 -2.12
C THR A 409 -6.47 9.76 -0.71
N GLY A 410 -5.29 9.97 -0.16
CA GLY A 410 -5.00 9.51 1.20
C GLY A 410 -3.59 9.88 1.66
N ASP A 411 -3.31 9.59 2.92
CA ASP A 411 -1.98 9.74 3.51
C ASP A 411 -1.54 8.39 4.06
N ILE A 412 -0.57 7.76 3.40
CA ILE A 412 -0.09 6.42 3.76
C ILE A 412 0.54 6.37 5.16
N HIS A 413 0.93 7.51 5.73
CA HIS A 413 1.51 7.63 7.06
C HIS A 413 0.47 7.96 8.15
N GLN A 414 -0.77 8.30 7.78
CA GLN A 414 -1.86 8.61 8.71
C GLN A 414 -2.99 7.62 8.57
N ILE A 415 -2.82 6.46 9.22
CA ILE A 415 -3.81 5.38 9.21
C ILE A 415 -4.62 5.45 10.50
N ASP A 416 -5.92 5.72 10.36
CA ASP A 416 -6.86 5.78 11.50
C ASP A 416 -7.40 4.40 11.88
N THR A 417 -7.26 3.43 10.98
CA THR A 417 -7.78 2.08 11.19
C THR A 417 -6.76 1.23 11.95
N PRO A 418 -7.06 0.74 13.17
CA PRO A 418 -6.08 0.08 14.06
C PRO A 418 -5.57 -1.28 13.55
N TYR A 419 -6.09 -1.77 12.41
CA TYR A 419 -5.78 -3.08 11.81
C TYR A 419 -5.01 -2.98 10.50
N LEU A 420 -4.64 -1.77 10.08
CA LEU A 420 -3.88 -1.50 8.86
C LEU A 420 -2.55 -0.84 9.23
N ASP A 421 -1.49 -1.20 8.49
CA ASP A 421 -0.19 -0.54 8.55
C ASP A 421 0.16 0.07 7.18
N GLU A 422 1.21 0.91 7.13
CA GLU A 422 1.64 1.61 5.92
C GLU A 422 1.93 0.66 4.74
N GLN A 423 2.26 -0.60 5.04
CA GLN A 423 2.68 -1.61 4.09
C GLN A 423 1.56 -2.60 3.71
N SER A 424 0.41 -2.54 4.39
CA SER A 424 -0.74 -3.44 4.21
C SER A 424 -2.03 -2.70 3.86
N ASN A 425 -2.03 -1.36 3.92
CA ASN A 425 -3.20 -0.60 3.49
C ASN A 425 -3.44 -0.70 1.98
N GLY A 426 -4.70 -0.52 1.60
CA GLY A 426 -5.18 -0.69 0.24
C GLY A 426 -4.59 0.34 -0.74
N LEU A 427 -4.27 1.55 -0.29
CA LEU A 427 -3.67 2.60 -1.13
C LEU A 427 -2.23 2.25 -1.50
N SER A 428 -1.38 1.88 -0.53
CA SER A 428 0.00 1.42 -0.76
C SER A 428 0.03 0.18 -1.66
N TYR A 429 -0.85 -0.79 -1.40
CA TYR A 429 -0.98 -1.99 -2.23
C TYR A 429 -1.37 -1.66 -3.68
N LEU A 430 -2.31 -0.74 -3.87
CA LEU A 430 -2.77 -0.30 -5.19
C LEU A 430 -1.62 0.31 -6.00
N ILE A 431 -0.86 1.21 -5.37
CA ILE A 431 0.28 1.89 -6.01
C ILE A 431 1.33 0.86 -6.44
N ASP A 432 1.73 -0.05 -5.56
CA ASP A 432 2.77 -1.04 -5.87
C ASP A 432 2.37 -2.00 -6.99
N LYS A 433 1.10 -2.45 -7.02
CA LYS A 433 0.64 -3.45 -8.01
C LYS A 433 0.33 -2.88 -9.38
N ILE A 434 -0.07 -1.61 -9.48
CA ILE A 434 -0.54 -1.03 -10.74
C ILE A 434 0.48 -0.06 -11.37
N LYS A 435 1.54 0.34 -10.65
CA LYS A 435 2.61 1.20 -11.21
C LYS A 435 3.11 0.69 -12.57
N GLY A 436 3.28 1.62 -13.52
CA GLY A 436 3.68 1.32 -14.89
C GLY A 436 2.55 0.94 -15.85
N ASN A 437 1.32 0.72 -15.37
CA ASN A 437 0.17 0.51 -16.23
C ASN A 437 -0.25 1.81 -16.94
N LYS A 438 -0.54 1.75 -18.25
CA LYS A 438 -0.93 2.91 -19.06
C LYS A 438 -2.23 3.60 -18.63
N LEU A 439 -3.11 2.94 -17.89
CA LEU A 439 -4.36 3.54 -17.39
C LEU A 439 -4.21 4.19 -16.01
N PHE A 440 -3.01 4.09 -15.41
CA PHE A 440 -2.77 4.47 -14.03
C PHE A 440 -1.72 5.57 -13.93
N ALA A 441 -1.95 6.52 -13.02
CA ALA A 441 -0.95 7.48 -12.59
C ALA A 441 -0.98 7.62 -11.08
N HIS A 442 0.21 7.80 -10.51
CA HIS A 442 0.38 8.08 -9.09
C HIS A 442 1.10 9.41 -8.94
N VAL A 443 0.76 10.18 -7.90
CA VAL A 443 1.49 11.38 -7.51
C VAL A 443 1.57 11.44 -5.98
N THR A 444 2.79 11.51 -5.44
CA THR A 444 3.03 11.86 -4.04
C THR A 444 3.19 13.38 -3.90
N LEU A 445 2.38 13.97 -3.03
CA LEU A 445 2.50 15.36 -2.60
C LEU A 445 3.31 15.41 -1.29
N GLU A 446 4.56 15.85 -1.37
CA GLU A 446 5.49 15.91 -0.23
C GLU A 446 5.43 17.27 0.46
N LYS A 447 5.25 18.35 -0.32
CA LYS A 447 5.27 19.71 0.21
C LYS A 447 3.87 20.24 0.48
N GLY A 448 3.53 20.34 1.76
CA GLY A 448 2.36 21.06 2.23
C GLY A 448 2.51 22.56 2.01
N GLU A 449 1.46 23.21 1.52
CA GLU A 449 1.41 24.67 1.35
C GLU A 449 0.55 25.25 2.48
N ARG A 450 0.91 24.92 3.71
CA ARG A 450 0.19 25.35 4.92
C ARG A 450 0.49 26.81 5.25
N SER A 451 -0.35 27.41 6.10
CA SER A 451 -0.08 28.73 6.65
C SER A 451 1.21 28.74 7.47
N GLU A 452 1.81 29.93 7.59
CA GLU A 452 3.01 30.15 8.40
C GLU A 452 2.87 29.58 9.82
N LEU A 453 1.70 29.76 10.45
CA LEU A 453 1.39 29.23 11.77
C LEU A 453 1.43 27.68 11.83
N ALA A 454 0.91 27.00 10.82
CA ALA A 454 0.86 25.54 10.81
C ALA A 454 2.21 24.91 10.40
N ASN A 455 3.06 25.64 9.66
CA ASN A 455 4.45 25.25 9.46
C ASN A 455 5.24 25.40 10.77
N LEU A 456 5.10 26.54 11.46
CA LEU A 456 5.72 26.78 12.77
C LEU A 456 5.33 25.71 13.81
N ALA A 457 4.05 25.33 13.85
CA ALA A 457 3.57 24.29 14.75
C ALA A 457 4.20 22.92 14.45
N ASN A 458 4.31 22.53 13.17
CA ASN A 458 4.99 21.29 12.78
C ASN A 458 6.50 21.29 13.09
N GLU A 459 7.13 22.46 13.12
CA GLU A 459 8.57 22.59 13.43
C GLU A 459 8.86 22.62 14.94
N LEU A 460 7.93 23.16 15.75
CA LEU A 460 8.15 23.42 17.17
C LEU A 460 7.41 22.50 18.15
N LEU A 461 6.36 21.79 17.71
CA LEU A 461 5.54 20.88 18.52
C LEU A 461 5.64 19.45 17.98
#